data_AF-A0A2S9JQY2-F1
#
_entry.id   AF-A0A2S9JQY2-F1
#
_cell.length_a   1.000
_cell.length_b   1.000
_cell.length_c   1.000
_cell.angle_alpha   90.00
_cell.angle_beta   90.00
_cell.angle_gamma   90.00
#
_symmetry.space_group_name_H-M   'P 1'
#
loop_
_entity.id
_entity.type
_entity.pdbx_description
1 polymer ?
#
loop_
_entity_poly.entity_id
_entity_poly.type
_entity_poly.pdbx_seq_one_letter_code
_entity_poly.pdbx_strand_id
1 'polypeptide(L)'
;MKSPSQFRQLVSNLMSVCNLGIEKFGDETAYLVAMNNSMERMMYDMVVSPTGALDHDFVEMMTPHHRGAIDMAQNYLRFGSNEQLKRIAQEIIVDQQQEIAAMRLAIGEQLPPSVPAPTQVGKY
;
A
#
# COMPACT_ATOMS: atom_id res chain seq x y z
N MET A 1 -11.72 50.71 -3.87
CA MET A 1 -10.52 50.34 -3.07
C MET A 1 -10.94 49.27 -2.07
N LYS A 2 -10.20 48.16 -1.94
CA LYS A 2 -10.53 47.09 -0.99
C LYS A 2 -10.19 47.52 0.44
N SER A 3 -11.01 47.14 1.43
CA SER A 3 -10.74 47.47 2.83
C SER A 3 -9.53 46.67 3.38
N PRO A 4 -8.85 47.16 4.42
CA PRO A 4 -7.72 46.46 5.03
C PRO A 4 -8.04 45.02 5.49
N SER A 5 -9.29 44.78 5.91
CA SER A 5 -9.81 43.44 6.25
C SER A 5 -9.91 42.53 5.03
N GLN A 6 -10.43 43.03 3.90
CA GLN A 6 -10.51 42.26 2.66
C GLN A 6 -9.14 41.93 2.07
N PHE A 7 -8.15 42.82 2.26
CA PHE A 7 -6.77 42.57 1.86
C PHE A 7 -6.15 41.44 2.71
N ARG A 8 -6.31 41.47 4.03
CA ARG A 8 -5.83 40.39 4.92
C ARG A 8 -6.45 39.03 4.60
N GLN A 9 -7.75 38.99 4.32
CA GLN A 9 -8.43 37.74 3.95
C GLN A 9 -7.89 37.18 2.62
N LEU A 10 -7.62 38.04 1.64
CA LEU A 10 -7.06 37.62 0.36
C LEU A 10 -5.67 37.00 0.51
N VAL A 11 -4.81 37.62 1.33
CA VAL A 11 -3.46 37.10 1.59
C VAL A 11 -3.53 35.78 2.38
N SER A 12 -4.42 35.67 3.36
CA SER A 12 -4.64 34.42 4.10
C SER A 12 -5.13 33.28 3.19
N ASN A 13 -6.09 33.56 2.31
CA ASN A 13 -6.60 32.57 1.36
C ASN A 13 -5.51 32.15 0.35
N LEU A 14 -4.67 33.09 -0.11
CA LEU A 14 -3.56 32.80 -1.01
C LEU A 14 -2.51 31.91 -0.34
N MET A 15 -2.13 32.20 0.90
CA MET A 15 -1.18 31.37 1.66
C MET A 15 -1.73 29.97 1.94
N SER A 16 -3.04 29.84 2.22
CA SER A 16 -3.70 28.55 2.40
C SER A 16 -3.73 27.71 1.11
N VAL A 17 -3.96 28.33 -0.05
CA VAL A 17 -3.95 27.64 -1.35
C VAL A 17 -2.53 27.19 -1.72
N CYS A 18 -1.51 27.99 -1.44
CA CYS A 18 -0.11 27.58 -1.63
C CYS A 18 0.28 26.40 -0.72
N ASN A 19 -0.15 26.39 0.55
CA ASN A 19 0.15 25.29 1.48
C ASN A 19 -0.52 23.98 1.06
N LEU A 20 -1.81 24.03 0.68
CA LEU A 20 -2.56 22.87 0.16
C LEU A 20 -1.94 22.30 -1.12
N GLY A 21 -1.41 23.17 -1.99
CA GLY A 21 -0.70 22.75 -3.21
C GLY A 21 0.59 22.01 -2.90
N ILE A 22 1.42 22.52 -1.98
CA ILE A 22 2.69 21.88 -1.59
C ILE A 22 2.44 20.54 -0.89
N GLU A 23 1.46 20.46 0.01
CA GLU A 23 1.10 19.21 0.71
C GLU A 23 0.64 18.12 -0.27
N LYS A 24 -0.26 18.46 -1.21
CA LYS A 24 -0.78 17.50 -2.18
C LYS A 24 0.28 16.99 -3.16
N PHE A 25 1.19 17.86 -3.60
CA PHE A 25 2.35 17.44 -4.42
C PHE A 25 3.33 16.55 -3.63
N GLY A 26 3.50 16.81 -2.34
CA GLY A 26 4.28 15.97 -1.43
C GLY A 26 3.68 14.57 -1.29
N ASP A 27 2.36 14.48 -1.07
CA ASP A 27 1.64 13.21 -0.89
C ASP A 27 1.66 12.33 -2.15
N GLU A 28 1.47 12.90 -3.34
CA GLU A 28 1.54 12.14 -4.59
C GLU A 28 2.95 11.60 -4.85
N THR A 29 3.99 12.40 -4.60
CA THR A 29 5.38 11.94 -4.73
C THR A 29 5.69 10.81 -3.74
N ALA A 30 5.28 10.96 -2.48
CA ALA A 30 5.47 9.94 -1.45
C ALA A 30 4.73 8.63 -1.80
N TYR A 31 3.51 8.74 -2.33
CA TYR A 31 2.74 7.60 -2.81
C TYR A 31 3.45 6.84 -3.94
N LEU A 32 3.92 7.56 -4.98
CA LEU A 32 4.61 6.95 -6.11
C LEU A 32 5.90 6.25 -5.69
N VAL A 33 6.69 6.87 -4.80
CA VAL A 33 7.90 6.25 -4.23
C VAL A 33 7.55 4.99 -3.45
N ALA A 34 6.52 5.03 -2.60
CA ALA A 34 6.10 3.87 -1.82
C ALA A 34 5.64 2.71 -2.72
N MET A 35 4.85 3.01 -3.75
CA MET A 35 4.41 2.02 -4.74
C MET A 35 5.57 1.40 -5.52
N ASN A 36 6.51 2.23 -5.98
CA ASN A 36 7.69 1.74 -6.69
C ASN A 36 8.54 0.83 -5.79
N ASN A 37 8.79 1.22 -4.54
CA ASN A 37 9.54 0.40 -3.59
C ASN A 37 8.87 -0.96 -3.32
N SER A 38 7.54 -1.01 -3.23
CA SER A 38 6.79 -2.27 -3.08
C SER A 38 6.94 -3.16 -4.32
N MET A 39 6.83 -2.59 -5.52
CA MET A 39 7.02 -3.34 -6.77
C MET A 39 8.47 -3.82 -6.94
N GLU A 40 9.46 -2.98 -6.62
CA GLU A 40 10.87 -3.36 -6.69
C GLU A 40 11.20 -4.51 -5.74
N ARG A 41 10.71 -4.44 -4.49
CA ARG A 41 10.87 -5.53 -3.53
C ARG A 41 10.21 -6.81 -4.04
N MET A 42 8.98 -6.72 -4.53
CA MET A 42 8.26 -7.86 -5.10
C MET A 42 9.05 -8.50 -6.25
N MET A 43 9.54 -7.70 -7.20
CA MET A 43 10.31 -8.19 -8.34
C MET A 43 11.64 -8.82 -7.91
N TYR A 44 12.30 -8.26 -6.91
CA TYR A 44 13.55 -8.80 -6.36
C TYR A 44 13.32 -10.15 -5.65
N ASP A 45 12.31 -10.23 -4.79
CA ASP A 45 12.02 -11.42 -3.99
C ASP A 45 11.42 -12.56 -4.84
N MET A 46 10.78 -12.24 -5.97
CA MET A 46 10.28 -13.22 -6.94
C MET A 46 11.37 -13.94 -7.75
N VAL A 47 12.64 -13.51 -7.66
CA VAL A 47 13.74 -14.17 -8.35
C VAL A 47 14.11 -15.46 -7.60
N VAL A 48 13.34 -16.51 -7.86
CA VAL A 48 13.57 -17.84 -7.29
C VAL A 48 14.33 -18.72 -8.26
N SER A 49 15.31 -19.48 -7.77
CA SER A 49 15.97 -20.52 -8.57
C SER A 49 15.07 -21.76 -8.63
N PRO A 50 14.68 -22.24 -9.82
CA PRO A 50 13.84 -23.43 -9.93
C PRO A 50 14.51 -24.63 -9.28
N THR A 51 13.78 -25.32 -8.40
CA THR A 51 14.27 -26.55 -7.74
C THR A 51 13.90 -27.80 -8.52
N GLY A 52 12.90 -27.71 -9.40
CA GLY A 52 12.32 -28.83 -10.13
C GLY A 52 11.12 -29.47 -9.40
N ALA A 53 10.82 -29.03 -8.18
CA ALA A 53 9.59 -29.36 -7.47
C ALA A 53 8.54 -28.28 -7.79
N LEU A 54 7.71 -28.53 -8.81
CA LEU A 54 6.79 -27.53 -9.36
C LEU A 54 5.87 -26.87 -8.32
N ASP A 55 5.30 -27.65 -7.40
CA ASP A 55 4.40 -27.11 -6.37
C ASP A 55 5.15 -26.18 -5.42
N HIS A 56 6.37 -26.54 -5.03
CA HIS A 56 7.21 -25.71 -4.18
C HIS A 56 7.68 -24.45 -4.91
N ASP A 57 8.13 -24.59 -6.16
CA ASP A 57 8.58 -23.46 -7.00
C ASP A 57 7.44 -22.45 -7.24
N PHE A 58 6.19 -22.93 -7.40
CA PHE A 58 5.01 -22.08 -7.50
C PHE A 58 4.77 -21.28 -6.20
N VAL A 59 4.82 -21.93 -5.04
CA VAL A 59 4.57 -21.28 -3.75
C VAL A 59 5.67 -20.29 -3.40
N GLU A 60 6.93 -20.62 -3.66
CA GLU A 60 8.08 -19.72 -3.41
C GLU A 60 8.03 -18.46 -4.27
N MET A 61 7.49 -18.55 -5.49
CA MET A 61 7.35 -17.39 -6.37
C MET A 61 6.06 -16.60 -6.09
N MET A 62 4.96 -17.26 -5.75
CA MET A 62 3.68 -16.59 -5.45
C MET A 62 3.63 -15.93 -4.08
N THR A 63 4.37 -16.44 -3.10
CA THR A 63 4.45 -15.82 -1.78
C THR A 63 4.93 -14.36 -1.83
N PRO A 64 6.08 -14.02 -2.45
CA PRO A 64 6.54 -12.63 -2.58
C PRO A 64 5.66 -11.80 -3.52
N HIS A 65 5.07 -12.38 -4.58
CA HIS A 65 4.11 -11.69 -5.44
C HIS A 65 2.89 -11.19 -4.64
N HIS A 66 2.26 -12.07 -3.85
CA HIS A 66 1.14 -11.71 -2.98
C HIS A 66 1.56 -10.74 -1.88
N ARG A 67 2.79 -10.86 -1.34
CA ARG A 67 3.32 -9.88 -0.39
C ARG A 67 3.44 -8.48 -1.00
N GLY A 68 3.93 -8.38 -2.24
CA GLY A 68 3.97 -7.13 -2.99
C GLY A 68 2.59 -6.49 -3.16
N ALA A 69 1.59 -7.29 -3.52
CA ALA A 69 0.21 -6.83 -3.63
C ALA A 69 -0.36 -6.30 -2.30
N ILE A 70 -0.06 -6.97 -1.18
CA ILE A 70 -0.42 -6.52 0.17
C ILE A 70 0.22 -5.17 0.48
N ASP A 71 1.54 -5.02 0.24
CA ASP A 71 2.26 -3.78 0.50
C ASP A 71 1.70 -2.61 -0.32
N MET A 72 1.38 -2.85 -1.60
CA MET A 72 0.74 -1.85 -2.47
C MET A 72 -0.67 -1.46 -1.98
N ALA A 73 -1.48 -2.44 -1.58
CA ALA A 73 -2.80 -2.18 -1.03
C ALA A 73 -2.72 -1.35 0.27
N GLN A 74 -1.75 -1.64 1.14
CA GLN A 74 -1.48 -0.84 2.35
C GLN A 74 -1.06 0.60 2.01
N ASN A 75 -0.21 0.80 0.99
CA ASN A 75 0.13 2.12 0.49
C ASN A 75 -1.13 2.86 0.01
N TYR A 76 -2.01 2.19 -0.74
CA TYR A 76 -3.27 2.82 -1.16
C TYR A 76 -4.16 3.21 0.03
N LEU A 77 -4.25 2.38 1.08
CA LEU A 77 -4.99 2.74 2.29
C LEU A 77 -4.42 3.98 2.99
N ARG A 78 -3.10 4.18 2.93
CA ARG A 78 -2.41 5.31 3.54
C ARG A 78 -2.63 6.62 2.78
N PHE A 79 -2.54 6.60 1.46
CA PHE A 79 -2.53 7.82 0.64
C PHE A 79 -3.85 8.07 -0.12
N GLY A 80 -4.59 7.01 -0.43
CA GLY A 80 -5.84 7.09 -1.18
C GLY A 80 -6.99 7.69 -0.38
N SER A 81 -7.99 8.22 -1.09
CA SER A 81 -9.17 8.85 -0.48
C SER A 81 -10.50 8.29 -1.00
N ASN A 82 -10.49 7.45 -2.04
CA ASN A 82 -11.72 6.85 -2.56
C ASN A 82 -12.14 5.65 -1.68
N GLU A 83 -13.30 5.75 -1.04
CA GLU A 83 -13.80 4.75 -0.10
C GLU A 83 -14.08 3.38 -0.75
N GLN A 84 -14.48 3.34 -2.02
CA GLN A 84 -14.66 2.08 -2.73
C GLN A 84 -13.32 1.39 -3.00
N LEU A 85 -12.32 2.15 -3.44
CA LEU A 85 -10.98 1.63 -3.67
C LEU A 85 -10.28 1.23 -2.36
N LYS A 86 -10.56 1.90 -1.24
CA LYS A 86 -10.09 1.47 0.08
C LYS A 86 -10.69 0.13 0.51
N ARG A 87 -11.97 -0.11 0.25
CA ARG A 87 -12.59 -1.41 0.50
C ARG A 87 -11.91 -2.51 -0.33
N ILE A 88 -11.69 -2.26 -1.62
CA ILE A 88 -10.96 -3.17 -2.50
C ILE A 88 -9.54 -3.43 -1.97
N ALA A 89 -8.83 -2.39 -1.51
CA ALA A 89 -7.51 -2.56 -0.93
C ALA A 89 -7.52 -3.40 0.37
N GLN A 90 -8.54 -3.26 1.22
CA GLN A 90 -8.72 -4.11 2.40
C GLN A 90 -9.01 -5.56 2.01
N GLU A 91 -9.85 -5.79 1.01
CA GLU A 91 -10.14 -7.13 0.46
C GLU A 91 -8.85 -7.78 -0.07
N ILE A 92 -8.06 -7.05 -0.87
CA ILE A 92 -6.74 -7.53 -1.34
C ILE A 92 -5.85 -7.95 -0.18
N ILE A 93 -5.77 -7.16 0.90
CA ILE A 93 -4.92 -7.52 2.05
C ILE A 93 -5.38 -8.83 2.69
N VAL A 94 -6.68 -8.99 2.90
CA VAL A 94 -7.25 -10.19 3.55
C VAL A 94 -7.09 -11.42 2.67
N ASP A 95 -7.49 -11.33 1.41
CA ASP A 95 -7.51 -12.47 0.49
C ASP A 95 -6.07 -12.96 0.23
N GLN A 96 -5.15 -12.05 -0.07
CA GLN A 96 -3.75 -12.39 -0.35
C GLN A 96 -3.03 -12.98 0.88
N GLN A 97 -3.40 -12.53 2.10
CA GLN A 97 -2.89 -13.16 3.34
C GLN A 97 -3.39 -14.59 3.50
N GLN A 98 -4.67 -14.84 3.18
CA GLN A 98 -5.25 -16.18 3.22
C GLN A 98 -4.65 -17.09 2.14
N GLU A 99 -4.42 -16.58 0.93
CA GLU A 99 -3.79 -17.31 -0.16
C GLU A 99 -2.34 -17.70 0.17
N ILE A 100 -1.54 -16.81 0.75
CA ILE A 100 -0.20 -17.15 1.25
C ILE A 100 -0.26 -18.28 2.28
N ALA A 101 -1.19 -18.21 3.23
CA ALA A 101 -1.36 -19.25 4.24
C ALA A 101 -1.78 -20.60 3.63
N ALA A 102 -2.75 -20.58 2.70
CA ALA A 102 -3.24 -21.76 2.02
C ALA A 102 -2.16 -22.42 1.15
N MET A 103 -1.37 -21.63 0.41
CA MET A 103 -0.26 -22.11 -0.40
C MET A 103 0.81 -22.81 0.44
N ARG A 104 1.24 -22.20 1.55
CA ARG A 104 2.22 -22.79 2.46
C ARG A 104 1.72 -24.10 3.08
N LEU A 105 0.46 -24.14 3.52
CA LEU A 105 -0.16 -25.37 3.99
C LEU A 105 -0.19 -26.47 2.92
N ALA A 106 -0.46 -26.11 1.66
CA ALA A 106 -0.55 -27.07 0.56
C ALA A 106 0.77 -27.80 0.28
N ILE A 107 1.92 -27.18 0.57
CA ILE A 107 3.24 -27.80 0.48
C ILE A 107 3.75 -28.38 1.81
N GLY A 108 2.91 -28.39 2.86
CA GLY A 108 3.23 -28.99 4.16
C GLY A 108 4.03 -28.10 5.11
N GLU A 109 4.13 -26.80 4.84
CA GLU A 109 4.77 -25.85 5.76
C GLU A 109 3.87 -25.51 6.96
N GLN A 110 4.51 -25.21 8.08
CA GLN A 110 3.83 -24.77 9.29
C GLN A 110 3.42 -23.30 9.15
N LEU A 111 2.15 -23.01 9.41
CA LEU A 111 1.65 -21.63 9.30
C LEU A 111 2.36 -20.70 10.30
N PRO A 112 2.75 -19.48 9.88
CA PRO A 112 3.07 -18.44 10.83
C PRO A 112 1.83 -18.14 11.69
N PRO A 113 2.00 -17.70 12.95
CA PRO A 113 0.86 -17.33 13.81
C PRO A 113 -0.02 -16.30 13.10
N SER A 114 -1.34 -16.47 13.17
CA SER A 114 -2.31 -15.57 12.55
C SER A 114 -2.10 -14.15 13.08
N VAL A 115 -1.54 -13.28 12.24
CA VAL A 115 -1.47 -11.85 12.53
C VAL A 115 -2.82 -11.25 12.12
N PRO A 116 -3.54 -10.56 13.02
CA PRO A 116 -4.77 -9.88 12.65
C PRO A 116 -4.50 -8.92 11.48
N ALA A 117 -5.35 -8.95 10.45
CA ALA A 117 -5.30 -7.94 9.41
C ALA A 117 -5.36 -6.54 10.06
N PRO A 118 -4.45 -5.61 9.70
CA PRO A 118 -4.46 -4.26 10.26
C PRO A 118 -5.81 -3.62 9.94
N THR A 119 -6.68 -3.54 10.94
CA THR A 119 -8.08 -3.18 10.74
C THR A 119 -8.27 -1.67 10.64
N GLN A 120 -7.30 -0.85 11.06
CA GLN A 120 -7.18 0.58 10.75
C GLN A 120 -5.72 1.02 10.91
N VAL A 121 -5.27 1.94 10.06
CA VAL A 121 -4.01 2.66 10.28
C VAL A 121 -4.23 3.57 11.49
N GLY A 122 -3.52 3.30 12.58
CA GLY A 122 -3.51 4.15 13.76
C GLY A 122 -3.13 5.58 13.35
N LYS A 123 -3.99 6.54 13.70
CA LYS A 123 -3.66 7.96 13.61
C LYS A 123 -2.56 8.25 14.64
N TYR A 124 -1.35 8.54 14.17
CA TYR A 124 -0.36 9.29 14.94
C TYR A 124 -0.42 10.75 14.50
#